data_AF-A0A9E3SWX8-F1
#
_entry.id   AF-A0A9E3SWX8-F1
#
_cell.length_a   1.000
_cell.length_b   1.000
_cell.length_c   1.000
_cell.angle_alpha   90.00
_cell.angle_beta   90.00
_cell.angle_gamma   90.00
#
_symmetry.space_group_name_H-M   'P 1'
#
loop_
_entity.id
_entity.type
_entity.pdbx_description
1 polymer ?
#
loop_
_entity_poly.entity_id
_entity_poly.type
_entity_poly.pdbx_seq_one_letter_code
_entity_poly.pdbx_strand_id
1 'polypeptide(L)'
;MTVEFDAHRAFTSNHANPLRFILSHVIRHWWVGILMVLGAFGNAGLAALVPQFIGQAFDAVTRDRNFERVASICLVIVVIALVRAVVQFTRNFSAQVYGQRIERDVR
;
A
#
# COMPACT_ATOMS: atom_id res chain seq x y z
N MET A 1 -42.46 19.38 23.13
CA MET A 1 -41.65 18.21 23.53
C MET A 1 -41.94 17.09 22.57
N THR A 2 -41.00 16.73 21.68
CA THR A 2 -40.93 15.43 20.97
C THR A 2 -39.62 15.37 20.17
N VAL A 3 -38.57 14.86 20.85
CA VAL A 3 -37.39 14.11 20.36
C VAL A 3 -37.51 13.66 18.89
N GLU A 4 -36.78 14.19 17.91
CA GLU A 4 -35.32 14.17 17.65
C GLU A 4 -34.73 12.76 17.58
N PHE A 5 -34.73 12.21 16.36
CA PHE A 5 -33.88 11.12 15.85
C PHE A 5 -33.46 10.02 16.84
N ASP A 6 -34.21 8.92 16.84
CA ASP A 6 -33.71 7.63 17.31
C ASP A 6 -32.75 7.05 16.26
N ALA A 7 -31.50 7.52 16.30
CA ALA A 7 -30.39 6.82 15.67
C ALA A 7 -30.03 5.65 16.58
N HIS A 8 -30.63 4.48 16.32
CA HIS A 8 -30.29 3.20 16.93
C HIS A 8 -28.77 2.93 16.81
N ARG A 9 -27.99 3.43 17.78
CA ARG A 9 -26.57 3.13 17.94
C ARG A 9 -26.46 1.75 18.57
N ALA A 10 -26.27 0.73 17.74
CA ALA A 10 -25.93 -0.62 18.19
C ALA A 10 -24.50 -1.01 17.78
N PHE A 11 -23.54 -0.10 17.90
CA PHE A 11 -22.12 -0.47 17.87
C PHE A 11 -21.37 0.24 18.99
N THR A 12 -21.37 -0.37 20.17
CA THR A 12 -20.40 -0.10 21.23
C THR A 12 -19.05 -0.68 20.78
N SER A 13 -18.31 0.06 19.97
CA SER A 13 -16.91 -0.27 19.72
C SER A 13 -16.14 -0.03 21.02
N ASN A 14 -15.57 -1.10 21.58
CA ASN A 14 -14.77 -1.00 22.78
C ASN A 14 -13.46 -0.25 22.43
N HIS A 15 -13.36 1.01 22.86
CA HIS A 15 -12.24 1.92 22.59
C HIS A 15 -10.98 1.61 23.42
N ALA A 16 -10.99 0.56 24.24
CA ALA A 16 -9.90 0.25 25.16
C ALA A 16 -8.62 -0.28 24.48
N ASN A 17 -8.67 -0.69 23.21
CA ASN A 17 -7.50 -1.26 22.53
C ASN A 17 -7.52 -0.97 21.01
N PRO A 18 -6.80 0.06 20.54
CA PRO A 18 -6.74 0.46 19.13
C PRO A 18 -6.37 -0.69 18.20
N LEU A 19 -5.49 -1.59 18.66
CA LEU A 19 -5.12 -2.80 17.91
C LEU A 19 -6.30 -3.74 17.70
N ARG A 20 -7.15 -3.98 18.72
CA ARG A 20 -8.34 -4.83 18.59
C ARG A 20 -9.42 -4.21 17.70
N PHE A 21 -9.53 -2.88 17.69
CA PHE A 21 -10.45 -2.17 16.79
C PHE A 21 -10.01 -2.31 15.32
N ILE A 22 -8.74 -2.07 15.01
CA ILE A 22 -8.15 -2.28 13.67
C ILE A 22 -8.26 -3.75 13.27
N LEU A 23 -7.88 -4.68 14.16
CA LEU A 23 -7.96 -6.12 13.91
C LEU A 23 -9.40 -6.57 13.65
N SER A 24 -10.40 -6.03 14.36
CA SER A 24 -11.82 -6.34 14.11
C SER A 24 -12.29 -5.84 12.75
N HIS A 25 -11.82 -4.67 12.31
CA HIS A 25 -12.12 -4.12 10.98
C HIS A 25 -11.40 -4.90 9.87
N VAL A 26 -10.14 -5.28 10.09
CA VAL A 26 -9.31 -6.07 9.16
C VAL A 26 -9.86 -7.49 8.99
N ILE A 27 -10.34 -8.12 10.07
CA ILE A 27 -10.96 -9.46 10.02
C ILE A 27 -12.33 -9.41 9.31
N ARG A 28 -13.10 -8.33 9.48
CA ARG A 28 -14.40 -8.15 8.79
C ARG A 28 -14.22 -7.86 7.28
N HIS A 29 -13.12 -7.21 6.91
CA HIS A 29 -12.76 -6.92 5.52
C HIS A 29 -11.56 -7.76 5.07
N TRP A 30 -11.71 -9.09 5.12
CA TRP A 30 -10.69 -10.08 4.71
C TRP A 30 -10.06 -9.79 3.32
N TRP A 31 -10.84 -9.23 2.40
CA TRP A 31 -10.42 -8.74 1.07
C TRP A 31 -9.34 -7.66 1.12
N VAL A 32 -9.35 -6.78 2.14
CA VAL A 32 -8.29 -5.78 2.37
C VAL A 32 -7.00 -6.45 2.85
N GLY A 33 -7.12 -7.49 3.69
CA GLY A 33 -5.98 -8.33 4.09
C GLY A 33 -5.34 -9.04 2.89
N ILE A 34 -6.16 -9.61 2.00
CA ILE A 34 -5.68 -10.22 0.75
C ILE A 34 -5.02 -9.19 -0.16
N LEU A 35 -5.62 -8.00 -0.35
CA LEU A 35 -5.01 -6.92 -1.11
C LEU A 35 -3.68 -6.46 -0.52
N MET A 36 -3.56 -6.43 0.81
CA MET A 36 -2.33 -6.07 1.50
C MET A 36 -1.23 -7.12 1.32
N VAL A 37 -1.58 -8.41 1.41
CA VAL A 37 -0.66 -9.52 1.15
C VAL A 37 -0.24 -9.52 -0.32
N LEU A 38 -1.18 -9.43 -1.25
CA LEU A 38 -0.90 -9.31 -2.69
C LEU A 38 -0.05 -8.08 -3.01
N GLY A 39 -0.31 -6.93 -2.37
CA GLY A 39 0.49 -5.72 -2.52
C GLY A 39 1.91 -5.88 -1.95
N ALA A 40 2.07 -6.59 -0.84
CA ALA A 40 3.37 -6.88 -0.25
C ALA A 40 4.19 -7.86 -1.11
N PHE A 41 3.59 -8.95 -1.57
CA PHE A 41 4.21 -9.90 -2.51
C PHE A 41 4.52 -9.23 -3.85
N GLY A 42 3.59 -8.41 -4.37
CA GLY A 42 3.80 -7.62 -5.57
C GLY A 42 4.98 -6.67 -5.41
N ASN A 43 5.05 -5.88 -4.33
CA ASN A 43 6.16 -4.98 -4.10
C ASN A 43 7.50 -5.71 -3.87
N ALA A 44 7.50 -6.86 -3.19
CA ALA A 44 8.69 -7.69 -3.03
C ALA A 44 9.17 -8.29 -4.36
N GLY A 45 8.24 -8.80 -5.18
CA GLY A 45 8.52 -9.29 -6.52
C GLY A 45 9.04 -8.18 -7.44
N LEU A 46 8.39 -7.02 -7.44
CA LEU A 46 8.85 -5.83 -8.17
C LEU A 46 10.25 -5.41 -7.73
N ALA A 47 10.56 -5.45 -6.42
CA ALA A 47 11.90 -5.15 -5.92
C ALA A 47 12.95 -6.18 -6.37
N ALA A 48 12.59 -7.46 -6.47
CA ALA A 48 13.47 -8.52 -6.98
C ALA A 48 13.72 -8.40 -8.50
N LEU A 49 12.75 -7.89 -9.26
CA LEU A 49 12.86 -7.72 -10.70
C LEU A 49 13.79 -6.57 -11.11
N VAL A 50 13.92 -5.52 -10.29
CA VAL A 50 14.79 -4.37 -10.59
C VAL A 50 16.25 -4.77 -10.89
N PRO A 51 16.98 -5.50 -10.03
CA PRO A 51 18.35 -5.90 -10.32
C PRO A 51 18.46 -6.83 -11.55
N GLN A 52 17.43 -7.63 -11.83
CA GLN A 52 17.38 -8.46 -13.04
C GLN A 52 17.27 -7.59 -14.31
N PHE A 53 16.38 -6.60 -14.32
CA PHE A 53 16.27 -5.67 -15.44
C PHE A 53 17.53 -4.82 -15.63
N ILE A 54 18.19 -4.41 -14.54
CA ILE A 54 19.46 -3.70 -14.62
C ILE A 54 20.53 -4.59 -15.28
N GLY A 55 20.62 -5.87 -14.90
CA GLY A 55 21.53 -6.83 -15.54
C GLY A 55 21.25 -7.00 -17.03
N GLN A 56 19.99 -7.12 -17.43
CA GLN A 56 19.59 -7.21 -18.83
C GLN A 56 19.91 -5.94 -19.63
N ALA A 57 19.74 -4.76 -19.02
CA ALA A 57 20.14 -3.50 -19.65
C ALA A 57 21.65 -3.43 -19.84
N PHE A 58 22.43 -3.89 -18.85
CA PHE A 58 23.88 -3.94 -18.95
C PHE A 58 24.35 -4.89 -20.06
N ASP A 59 23.79 -6.09 -20.13
CA ASP A 59 24.07 -7.05 -21.20
C ASP A 59 23.70 -6.47 -22.58
N ALA A 60 22.57 -5.76 -22.70
CA ALA A 60 22.15 -5.12 -23.94
C ALA A 60 23.09 -3.99 -24.40
N VAL A 61 23.71 -3.26 -23.46
CA VAL A 61 24.74 -2.26 -23.77
C VAL A 61 26.05 -2.94 -24.18
N THR A 62 26.52 -3.92 -23.40
CA THR A 62 27.87 -4.49 -23.55
C THR A 62 27.98 -5.50 -24.69
N ARG A 63 26.96 -6.35 -24.90
CA ARG A 63 26.99 -7.40 -25.93
C ARG A 63 26.37 -6.93 -27.23
N ASP A 64 25.15 -6.39 -27.16
CA ASP A 64 24.34 -6.12 -28.35
C ASP A 64 24.56 -4.69 -28.88
N ARG A 65 25.12 -3.77 -28.08
CA ARG A 65 25.18 -2.31 -28.33
C ARG A 65 23.82 -1.74 -28.82
N ASN A 66 22.72 -2.36 -28.38
CA ASN A 66 21.38 -2.00 -28.81
C ASN A 66 20.74 -1.05 -27.79
N PHE A 67 20.89 0.24 -28.06
CA PHE A 67 20.39 1.31 -27.18
C PHE A 67 18.85 1.39 -27.14
N GLU A 68 18.15 0.90 -28.15
CA GLU A 68 16.68 0.89 -28.18
C GLU A 68 16.11 -0.11 -27.16
N ARG A 69 16.76 -1.27 -27.05
CA ARG A 69 16.41 -2.28 -26.03
C ARG A 69 16.67 -1.78 -24.62
N VAL A 70 17.76 -1.03 -24.43
CA VAL A 70 18.11 -0.39 -23.15
C VAL A 70 17.07 0.65 -22.77
N ALA A 71 16.66 1.52 -23.71
CA ALA A 71 15.63 2.51 -23.47
C ALA A 71 14.29 1.87 -23.04
N SER A 72 13.92 0.76 -23.69
CA SER A 72 12.73 -0.02 -23.33
C SER A 72 12.81 -0.58 -21.91
N ILE A 73 13.96 -1.15 -21.53
CA ILE A 73 14.18 -1.70 -20.17
C ILE A 73 14.16 -0.58 -19.12
N CYS A 74 14.79 0.56 -19.40
CA CYS A 74 14.73 1.75 -18.53
C CYS A 74 13.29 2.21 -18.28
N LEU A 75 12.46 2.23 -19.32
CA LEU A 75 11.04 2.63 -19.20
C LEU A 75 10.28 1.66 -18.29
N VAL A 76 10.51 0.36 -18.41
CA VAL A 76 9.93 -0.65 -17.51
C VAL A 76 10.36 -0.42 -16.06
N ILE A 77 11.64 -0.12 -15.81
CA ILE A 77 12.14 0.18 -14.46
C ILE A 77 11.46 1.43 -13.89
N VAL A 78 11.26 2.48 -14.71
CA VAL A 78 10.55 3.70 -14.29
C VAL A 78 9.11 3.38 -13.89
N VAL A 79 8.39 2.58 -14.68
CA VAL A 79 7.01 2.17 -14.36
C VAL A 79 6.97 1.39 -13.04
N ILE A 80 7.90 0.45 -12.84
CA ILE A 80 8.03 -0.30 -11.58
C ILE A 80 8.27 0.65 -10.40
N ALA A 81 9.16 1.64 -10.56
CA ALA A 81 9.47 2.61 -9.51
C ALA A 81 8.25 3.49 -9.15
N LEU A 82 7.47 3.93 -10.13
CA LEU A 82 6.24 4.69 -9.91
C LEU A 82 5.21 3.89 -9.11
N VAL A 83 4.99 2.63 -9.48
CA VAL A 83 4.08 1.74 -8.75
C VAL A 83 4.52 1.59 -7.30
N ARG A 84 5.83 1.39 -7.07
CA ARG A 84 6.38 1.30 -5.71
C ARG A 84 6.19 2.59 -4.91
N ALA A 85 6.37 3.75 -5.54
CA ALA A 85 6.14 5.04 -4.88
C ALA A 85 4.69 5.21 -4.44
N VAL A 86 3.71 4.83 -5.27
CA VAL A 86 2.28 4.87 -4.92
C VAL A 86 1.95 3.96 -3.74
N VAL A 87 2.49 2.73 -3.74
CA VAL A 87 2.30 1.78 -2.63
C VAL A 87 2.89 2.33 -1.34
N GLN A 88 4.10 2.90 -1.39
CA GLN A 88 4.76 3.47 -0.21
C GLN A 88 4.05 4.72 0.31
N PHE A 89 3.58 5.58 -0.60
CA PHE A 89 2.78 6.76 -0.27
C PHE A 89 1.49 6.37 0.44
N THR A 90 0.77 5.38 -0.09
CA THR A 90 -0.50 4.89 0.49
C THR A 90 -0.29 4.41 1.92
N ARG A 91 0.80 3.68 2.19
CA ARG A 91 1.16 3.22 3.54
C ARG A 91 1.43 4.39 4.48
N ASN A 92 2.22 5.36 4.06
CA ASN A 92 2.57 6.53 4.89
C ASN A 92 1.36 7.43 5.15
N PHE A 93 0.54 7.66 4.13
CA PHE A 93 -0.69 8.44 4.24
C PHE A 93 -1.70 7.78 5.19
N SER A 94 -1.89 6.46 5.07
CA SER A 94 -2.77 5.70 5.97
C SER A 94 -2.33 5.81 7.43
N ALA A 95 -1.02 5.75 7.69
CA ALA A 95 -0.48 5.90 9.04
C ALA A 95 -0.74 7.31 9.61
N GLN A 96 -0.60 8.36 8.81
CA GLN A 96 -0.85 9.74 9.25
C GLN A 96 -2.33 9.99 9.55
N VAL A 97 -3.24 9.59 8.65
CA VAL A 97 -4.69 9.75 8.85
C VAL A 97 -5.15 9.00 10.10
N TYR A 98 -4.60 7.81 10.34
CA TYR A 98 -4.91 7.04 11.53
C TYR A 98 -4.39 7.71 12.81
N GLY A 99 -3.17 8.24 12.77
CA GLY A 99 -2.59 9.02 13.88
C GLY A 99 -3.45 10.23 14.25
N GLN A 100 -3.89 11.00 13.25
CA GLN A 100 -4.76 12.17 13.45
C GLN A 100 -6.13 11.80 14.02
N ARG A 101 -6.71 10.67 13.60
CA ARG A 101 -7.98 10.18 14.18
C ARG A 101 -7.82 9.84 15.66
N ILE A 102 -6.74 9.14 16.03
CA ILE A 102 -6.46 8.84 17.44
C ILE A 102 -6.27 10.13 18.24
N GLU A 103 -5.48 11.08 17.73
CA GLU A 103 -5.24 12.35 18.41
C GLU A 103 -6.54 13.13 18.65
N ARG A 104 -7.47 13.09 17.69
CA ARG A 104 -8.79 13.72 17.80
C ARG A 104 -9.72 12.99 18.77
N ASP A 105 -9.63 11.67 18.89
CA ASP A 105 -10.47 10.88 19.80
C ASP A 105 -9.98 10.92 21.26
N VAL A 106 -8.72 11.32 21.50
CA VAL A 106 -8.11 11.45 22.83
C VAL A 106 -8.29 12.85 23.44
N ARG A 107 -8.55 13.88 22.63
CA ARG A 107 -8.88 15.23 23.08
C ARG A 107 -10.37 15.41 23.35
#